data_AF-A0A368GPT0-F1
#
_entry.id   AF-A0A368GPT0-F1
#
_cell.length_a   1.000
_cell.length_b   1.000
_cell.length_c   1.000
_cell.angle_alpha   90.00
_cell.angle_beta   90.00
_cell.angle_gamma   90.00
#
_symmetry.space_group_name_H-M   'P 1'
#
loop_
_entity.id
_entity.type
_entity.pdbx_description
1 polymer ?
#
loop_
_entity_poly.entity_id
_entity_poly.type
_entity_poly.pdbx_seq_one_letter_code
_entity_poly.pdbx_strand_id
1 'polypeptide(L)'
;MGQVCKTQLSEILKINLFKREACFKLTRNQTTIHEIRASWKDLILTCEKETDYFTRDTDHNVIDSKRCPHMGSCVSNKCAAVNSSSIIPELDIGNKYPGNTYCVESCGGPGCDCFYWGSGCLFYRIYLTPRTTQVFEVYHCNLWQETVAIEFTHFDAVKGKTKTFLAHMLANVPIEWKSFTFTLTSITVPPMPLLHISFISDGNNTALWKAELRPSLRCNDETAATKLRCEVIEDCTCYPAETQANCKCRDLSISNVQ
;
A
#
# COMPACT_ATOMS: atom_id res chain seq x y z
N MET A 1 26.14 -43.65 -46.59
CA MET A 1 25.65 -42.49 -45.81
C MET A 1 25.02 -43.03 -44.54
N GLY A 2 25.68 -42.88 -43.38
CA GLY A 2 25.17 -43.41 -42.11
C GLY A 2 24.11 -42.48 -41.53
N GLN A 3 22.95 -43.02 -41.14
CA GLN A 3 21.93 -42.26 -40.41
C GLN A 3 22.40 -41.97 -38.98
N VAL A 4 22.30 -40.72 -38.55
CA VAL A 4 22.58 -40.29 -37.18
C VAL A 4 21.28 -40.36 -36.38
N CYS A 5 21.14 -41.34 -35.50
CA CYS A 5 20.01 -41.41 -34.56
C CYS A 5 20.23 -40.43 -33.40
N LYS A 6 19.23 -39.57 -33.13
CA LYS A 6 19.17 -38.72 -31.94
C LYS A 6 18.11 -39.28 -30.99
N THR A 7 18.47 -39.51 -29.74
CA THR A 7 17.54 -39.91 -28.69
C THR A 7 17.17 -38.68 -27.86
N GLN A 8 15.88 -38.55 -27.53
CA GLN A 8 15.36 -37.53 -26.61
C GLN A 8 14.71 -38.25 -25.43
N LEU A 9 15.04 -37.79 -24.22
CA LEU A 9 14.53 -38.33 -22.96
C LEU A 9 13.91 -37.18 -22.17
N SER A 10 12.73 -37.41 -21.63
CA SER A 10 11.98 -36.44 -20.83
C SER A 10 11.51 -37.12 -19.55
N GLU A 11 11.80 -36.51 -18.41
CA GLU A 11 11.43 -37.04 -17.09
C GLU A 11 10.82 -35.93 -16.23
N ILE A 12 9.89 -36.30 -15.35
CA ILE A 12 9.24 -35.38 -14.42
C ILE A 12 9.78 -35.63 -13.01
N LEU A 13 10.39 -34.61 -12.43
CA LEU A 13 10.94 -34.64 -11.08
C LEU A 13 10.03 -33.85 -10.14
N LYS A 14 9.82 -34.36 -8.92
CA LYS A 14 9.10 -33.67 -7.86
C LYS A 14 10.09 -33.23 -6.79
N ILE A 15 10.12 -31.93 -6.53
CA ILE A 15 10.92 -31.31 -5.47
C ILE A 15 9.93 -30.74 -4.44
N ASN A 16 10.26 -30.81 -3.16
CA ASN A 16 9.44 -30.21 -2.11
C ASN A 16 10.33 -29.55 -1.05
N LEU A 17 9.69 -28.87 -0.09
CA LEU A 17 10.41 -28.10 0.95
C LEU A 17 11.31 -28.95 1.86
N PHE A 18 10.99 -30.25 2.02
CA PHE A 18 11.78 -31.21 2.83
C PHE A 18 12.89 -31.88 2.02
N LYS A 19 12.62 -32.16 0.74
CA LYS A 19 13.55 -32.75 -0.23
C LYS A 19 13.77 -31.73 -1.34
N ARG A 20 14.68 -30.80 -1.08
CA ARG A 20 15.00 -29.67 -1.96
C ARG A 20 15.85 -30.07 -3.16
N GLU A 21 16.26 -31.32 -3.26
CA GLU A 21 17.12 -31.80 -4.34
C GLU A 21 16.47 -32.97 -5.08
N ALA A 22 16.55 -32.92 -6.41
CA ALA A 22 16.24 -34.03 -7.29
C ALA A 22 17.42 -34.31 -8.20
N CYS A 23 17.75 -35.59 -8.40
CA CYS A 23 18.89 -36.02 -9.17
C CYS A 23 18.43 -36.90 -10.33
N PHE A 24 18.83 -36.53 -11.55
CA PHE A 24 18.67 -37.33 -12.75
C PHE A 24 20.04 -37.88 -13.16
N LYS A 25 20.14 -39.19 -13.38
CA LYS A 25 21.37 -39.84 -13.83
C LYS A 25 21.10 -40.59 -15.13
N LEU A 26 21.85 -40.25 -16.17
CA LEU A 26 21.89 -41.01 -17.41
C LEU A 26 23.02 -42.04 -17.34
N THR A 27 22.67 -43.31 -17.44
CA THR A 27 23.62 -44.42 -17.36
C THR A 27 23.69 -45.22 -18.66
N ARG A 28 24.88 -45.71 -19.01
CA ARG A 28 25.10 -46.70 -20.08
C ARG A 28 25.89 -47.86 -19.51
N ASN A 29 25.38 -49.08 -19.65
CA ASN A 29 26.01 -50.29 -19.11
C ASN A 29 26.40 -50.12 -17.62
N GLN A 30 25.48 -49.61 -16.80
CA GLN A 30 25.68 -49.33 -15.36
C GLN A 30 26.70 -48.22 -15.03
N THR A 31 27.35 -47.60 -16.02
CA THR A 31 28.22 -46.43 -15.83
C THR A 31 27.44 -45.14 -16.01
N THR A 32 27.60 -44.17 -15.09
CA THR A 32 26.95 -42.86 -15.20
C THR A 32 27.71 -41.99 -16.20
N ILE A 33 27.01 -41.48 -17.22
CA ILE A 33 27.58 -40.59 -18.24
C ILE A 33 27.28 -39.13 -17.89
N HIS A 34 26.03 -38.86 -17.50
CA HIS A 34 25.59 -37.53 -17.10
C HIS A 34 24.82 -37.62 -15.79
N GLU A 35 25.06 -36.67 -14.91
CA GLU A 35 24.29 -36.46 -13.71
C GLU A 35 23.85 -35.00 -13.65
N ILE A 36 22.56 -34.78 -13.47
CA ILE A 36 21.96 -33.46 -13.27
C ILE A 36 21.35 -33.44 -11.88
N ARG A 37 21.75 -32.47 -11.07
CA ARG A 37 21.15 -32.20 -9.77
C ARG A 37 20.41 -30.88 -9.85
N ALA A 38 19.12 -30.89 -9.57
CA ALA A 38 18.29 -29.71 -9.43
C ALA A 38 18.10 -29.44 -7.93
N SER A 39 18.60 -28.30 -7.45
CA SER A 39 18.52 -27.87 -6.04
C SER A 39 17.62 -26.63 -5.95
N TRP A 40 16.50 -26.75 -5.25
CA TRP A 40 15.60 -25.63 -4.96
C TRP A 40 16.28 -24.68 -3.99
N LYS A 41 16.50 -23.44 -4.43
CA LYS A 41 17.05 -22.38 -3.58
C LYS A 41 15.92 -21.62 -2.93
N ASP A 42 15.12 -20.92 -3.73
CA ASP A 42 14.15 -19.95 -3.22
C ASP A 42 12.84 -19.97 -4.01
N LEU A 43 11.76 -19.63 -3.31
CA LEU A 43 10.49 -19.22 -3.91
C LEU A 43 10.37 -17.71 -3.79
N ILE A 44 10.34 -17.03 -4.92
CA ILE A 44 10.21 -15.58 -5.00
C ILE A 44 8.76 -15.27 -5.40
N LEU A 45 8.07 -14.51 -4.55
CA LEU A 45 6.72 -14.01 -4.82
C LEU A 45 6.85 -12.52 -5.13
N THR A 46 6.57 -12.14 -6.37
CA THR A 46 6.60 -10.74 -6.82
C THR A 46 5.20 -10.18 -6.76
N CYS A 47 4.99 -9.13 -5.96
CA CYS A 47 3.70 -8.45 -5.85
C CYS A 47 3.39 -7.66 -7.13
N GLU A 48 2.24 -7.93 -7.74
CA GLU A 48 1.63 -7.01 -8.70
C GLU A 48 0.83 -5.96 -7.92
N LYS A 49 1.46 -4.81 -7.70
CA LYS A 49 0.91 -3.76 -6.83
C LYS A 49 -0.29 -3.06 -7.47
N GLU A 50 -1.31 -2.81 -6.67
CA GLU A 50 -2.43 -1.90 -6.96
C GLU A 50 -2.51 -0.84 -5.86
N THR A 51 -2.37 0.43 -6.25
CA THR A 51 -2.38 1.56 -5.33
C THR A 51 -3.79 1.84 -4.83
N ASP A 52 -3.96 1.86 -3.51
CA ASP A 52 -5.24 2.22 -2.88
C ASP A 52 -5.38 3.75 -2.80
N TYR A 53 -4.38 4.42 -2.23
CA TYR A 53 -4.34 5.87 -2.07
C TYR A 53 -2.94 6.33 -1.65
N PHE A 54 -2.69 7.62 -1.84
CA PHE A 54 -1.54 8.32 -1.28
C PHE A 54 -1.94 9.09 -0.03
N THR A 55 -1.00 9.25 0.90
CA THR A 55 -1.22 9.96 2.16
C THR A 55 0.06 10.64 2.66
N ARG A 56 -0.06 11.42 3.74
CA ARG A 56 1.05 12.10 4.41
C ARG A 56 0.86 12.06 5.92
N ASP A 57 1.96 12.12 6.65
CA ASP A 57 1.91 12.28 8.10
C ASP A 57 1.38 13.68 8.43
N THR A 58 0.29 13.76 9.20
CA THR A 58 -0.48 15.00 9.41
C THR A 58 -0.91 15.17 10.86
N ASP A 59 -1.12 16.42 11.24
CA ASP A 59 -1.68 16.84 12.52
C ASP A 59 -3.08 17.42 12.35
N HIS A 60 -3.98 17.04 13.26
CA HIS A 60 -5.28 17.65 13.39
C HIS A 60 -5.19 19.00 14.07
N ASN A 61 -5.83 20.00 13.46
CA ASN A 61 -6.00 21.31 14.05
C ASN A 61 -7.45 21.74 13.92
N VAL A 62 -7.89 22.61 14.83
CA VAL A 62 -9.23 23.19 14.84
C VAL A 62 -9.10 24.69 14.90
N ILE A 63 -9.87 25.36 14.06
CA ILE A 63 -10.11 26.80 14.16
C ILE A 63 -11.61 27.03 14.26
N ASP A 64 -12.01 27.97 15.11
CA ASP A 64 -13.40 28.38 15.25
C ASP A 64 -13.55 29.89 15.27
N SER A 65 -14.76 30.35 14.96
CA SER A 65 -15.13 31.75 15.02
C SER A 65 -16.63 31.88 15.20
N LYS A 66 -17.04 32.49 16.32
CA LYS A 66 -18.42 32.90 16.56
C LYS A 66 -18.73 34.22 15.83
N ARG A 67 -19.89 34.29 15.18
CA ARG A 67 -20.48 35.54 14.66
C ARG A 67 -21.91 35.70 15.15
N CYS A 68 -22.25 36.90 15.58
CA CYS A 68 -23.62 37.26 15.90
C CYS A 68 -24.50 37.24 14.64
N PRO A 69 -25.82 37.09 14.79
CA PRO A 69 -26.74 37.20 13.65
C PRO A 69 -26.52 38.50 12.89
N HIS A 70 -26.57 38.41 11.55
CA HIS A 70 -26.33 39.50 10.60
C HIS A 70 -24.89 40.02 10.55
N MET A 71 -23.92 39.32 11.15
CA MET A 71 -22.50 39.70 11.09
C MET A 71 -21.67 38.68 10.32
N GLY A 72 -20.76 39.19 9.49
CA GLY A 72 -19.85 38.37 8.69
C GLY A 72 -20.61 37.36 7.83
N SER A 73 -20.18 36.10 7.89
CA SER A 73 -20.82 34.98 7.18
C SER A 73 -22.13 34.50 7.84
N CYS A 74 -22.50 35.01 9.02
CA CYS A 74 -23.73 34.62 9.72
C CYS A 74 -24.95 35.43 9.23
N VAL A 75 -25.33 35.22 7.97
CA VAL A 75 -26.42 35.94 7.29
C VAL A 75 -27.39 34.96 6.62
N SER A 76 -28.61 35.42 6.31
CA SER A 76 -29.64 34.64 5.60
C SER A 76 -29.93 33.29 6.29
N ASN A 77 -29.64 32.17 5.63
CA ASN A 77 -29.86 30.80 6.12
C ASN A 77 -28.81 30.30 7.12
N LYS A 78 -27.86 31.15 7.55
CA LYS A 78 -26.88 30.84 8.61
C LYS A 78 -26.16 29.50 8.37
N CYS A 79 -26.17 28.60 9.37
CA CYS A 79 -25.54 27.29 9.29
C CYS A 79 -26.17 26.35 8.27
N ALA A 80 -27.45 26.54 7.91
CA ALA A 80 -28.10 25.68 6.91
C ALA A 80 -27.51 25.85 5.50
N ALA A 81 -26.74 26.91 5.26
CA ALA A 81 -26.02 27.12 4.00
C ALA A 81 -24.59 26.57 4.00
N VAL A 82 -24.09 26.07 5.15
CA VAL A 82 -22.70 25.61 5.30
C VAL A 82 -22.62 24.11 5.09
N ASN A 83 -21.65 23.68 4.27
CA ASN A 83 -21.28 22.28 4.06
C ASN A 83 -19.79 22.04 4.39
N SER A 84 -19.35 20.78 4.38
CA SER A 84 -17.97 20.38 4.71
C SER A 84 -16.91 21.08 3.85
N SER A 85 -17.21 21.34 2.58
CA SER A 85 -16.29 22.00 1.64
C SER A 85 -16.39 23.54 1.66
N SER A 86 -17.25 24.12 2.51
CA SER A 86 -17.46 25.56 2.55
C SER A 86 -16.22 26.29 3.06
N ILE A 87 -15.81 27.33 2.34
CA ILE A 87 -14.69 28.19 2.70
C ILE A 87 -15.23 29.45 3.35
N ILE A 88 -15.07 29.55 4.66
CA ILE A 88 -15.61 30.65 5.47
C ILE A 88 -14.48 31.64 5.75
N PRO A 89 -14.60 32.94 5.37
CA PRO A 89 -13.54 33.93 5.55
C PRO A 89 -13.03 34.05 7.00
N GLU A 90 -13.89 33.83 7.98
CA GLU A 90 -13.55 33.82 9.39
C GLU A 90 -12.55 32.73 9.79
N LEU A 91 -12.42 31.67 8.98
CA LEU A 91 -11.57 30.50 9.22
C LEU A 91 -10.32 30.49 8.31
N ASP A 92 -9.83 31.67 7.90
CA ASP A 92 -8.80 31.83 6.87
C ASP A 92 -7.51 31.02 7.11
N ILE A 93 -7.11 30.85 8.39
CA ILE A 93 -5.94 30.03 8.74
C ILE A 93 -6.16 28.56 8.33
N GLY A 94 -7.33 28.00 8.64
CA GLY A 94 -7.68 26.62 8.30
C GLY A 94 -8.00 26.42 6.81
N ASN A 95 -8.42 27.47 6.11
CA ASN A 95 -8.73 27.42 4.67
C ASN A 95 -7.47 27.18 3.81
N LYS A 96 -6.27 27.41 4.34
CA LYS A 96 -4.99 27.14 3.68
C LYS A 96 -4.67 25.65 3.59
N TYR A 97 -5.41 24.82 4.31
CA TYR A 97 -5.15 23.39 4.48
C TYR A 97 -6.39 22.55 4.15
N PRO A 98 -6.20 21.29 3.73
CA PRO A 98 -7.31 20.37 3.53
C PRO A 98 -8.02 20.10 4.86
N GLY A 99 -9.34 20.01 4.83
CA GLY A 99 -10.16 19.91 6.03
C GLY A 99 -11.65 20.06 5.75
N ASN A 100 -12.45 19.84 6.79
CA ASN A 100 -13.90 19.91 6.76
C ASN A 100 -14.41 21.04 7.65
N THR A 101 -15.34 21.82 7.09
CA THR A 101 -15.98 22.98 7.73
C THR A 101 -17.36 22.61 8.25
N TYR A 102 -17.69 23.12 9.43
CA TYR A 102 -18.96 22.91 10.09
C TYR A 102 -19.51 24.22 10.62
N CYS A 103 -20.82 24.22 10.90
CA CYS A 103 -21.50 25.31 11.54
C CYS A 103 -22.55 24.78 12.49
N VAL A 104 -22.62 25.35 13.68
CA VAL A 104 -23.72 25.14 14.61
C VAL A 104 -24.29 26.48 15.06
N GLU A 105 -25.60 26.52 15.29
CA GLU A 105 -26.21 27.71 15.85
C GLU A 105 -25.76 27.87 17.31
N SER A 106 -25.32 29.08 17.64
CA SER A 106 -24.87 29.47 18.98
C SER A 106 -25.83 30.48 19.60
N CYS A 107 -25.70 30.73 20.89
CA CYS A 107 -26.51 31.71 21.61
C CYS A 107 -26.34 33.12 21.04
N GLY A 108 -27.46 33.84 21.01
CA GLY A 108 -27.53 35.26 20.65
C GLY A 108 -27.92 36.13 21.85
N GLY A 109 -28.17 37.41 21.58
CA GLY A 109 -28.57 38.40 22.57
C GLY A 109 -27.42 38.91 23.45
N PRO A 110 -27.69 39.94 24.27
CA PRO A 110 -26.66 40.66 25.02
C PRO A 110 -25.90 39.80 26.03
N GLY A 111 -26.52 38.72 26.54
CA GLY A 111 -25.84 37.75 27.42
C GLY A 111 -24.75 36.93 26.74
N CYS A 112 -24.69 36.98 25.41
CA CYS A 112 -23.75 36.26 24.56
C CYS A 112 -22.91 37.19 23.68
N ASP A 113 -22.77 38.46 24.12
CA ASP A 113 -22.10 39.58 23.44
C ASP A 113 -22.66 39.90 22.04
N CYS A 114 -23.95 39.64 21.82
CA CYS A 114 -24.64 39.94 20.58
C CYS A 114 -25.74 40.99 20.78
N PHE A 115 -25.82 41.99 19.92
CA PHE A 115 -26.86 43.02 20.03
C PHE A 115 -28.27 42.47 19.72
N TYR A 116 -28.38 41.56 18.75
CA TYR A 116 -29.64 40.97 18.33
C TYR A 116 -29.93 39.65 19.06
N TRP A 117 -31.22 39.40 19.32
CA TRP A 117 -31.72 38.19 20.01
C TRP A 117 -31.72 36.90 19.17
N GLY A 118 -31.50 36.99 17.86
CA GLY A 118 -31.42 35.81 17.00
C GLY A 118 -30.18 34.96 17.31
N SER A 119 -30.24 33.65 17.02
CA SER A 119 -29.09 32.75 17.18
C SER A 119 -27.88 33.24 16.38
N GLY A 120 -26.69 33.15 16.98
CA GLY A 120 -25.41 33.34 16.30
C GLY A 120 -25.00 32.10 15.53
N CYS A 121 -23.88 32.20 14.81
CA CYS A 121 -23.26 31.08 14.10
C CYS A 121 -21.89 30.83 14.72
N LEU A 122 -21.65 29.61 15.18
CA LEU A 122 -20.31 29.14 15.49
C LEU A 122 -19.79 28.34 14.30
N PHE A 123 -18.91 28.95 13.52
CA PHE A 123 -18.21 28.28 12.44
C PHE A 123 -16.96 27.62 13.00
N TYR A 124 -16.67 26.40 12.58
CA TYR A 124 -15.40 25.77 12.90
C TYR A 124 -14.93 24.87 11.75
N ARG A 125 -13.63 24.68 11.64
CA ARG A 125 -13.00 23.85 10.62
C ARG A 125 -11.96 22.98 11.27
N ILE A 126 -12.06 21.68 11.00
CA ILE A 126 -11.05 20.69 11.34
C ILE A 126 -10.16 20.56 10.10
N TYR A 127 -8.88 20.82 10.23
CA TYR A 127 -7.94 20.80 9.11
C TYR A 127 -6.64 20.10 9.46
N LEU A 128 -5.99 19.60 8.42
CA LEU A 128 -4.77 18.81 8.54
C LEU A 128 -3.55 19.61 8.09
N THR A 129 -2.55 19.71 8.96
CA THR A 129 -1.24 20.27 8.61
C THR A 129 -0.23 19.14 8.46
N PRO A 130 0.61 19.14 7.40
CA PRO A 130 1.61 18.10 7.23
C PRO A 130 2.70 18.21 8.30
N ARG A 131 3.03 17.09 8.95
CA ARG A 131 4.21 16.96 9.82
C ARG A 131 5.50 16.91 9.01
N THR A 132 5.46 16.23 7.87
CA THR A 132 6.61 15.97 7.00
C THR A 132 6.26 16.20 5.54
N THR A 133 7.27 16.39 4.68
CA THR A 133 7.11 16.45 3.22
C THR A 133 6.99 15.08 2.55
N GLN A 134 7.21 14.00 3.30
CA GLN A 134 7.17 12.64 2.77
C GLN A 134 5.75 12.25 2.38
N VAL A 135 5.61 11.73 1.16
CA VAL A 135 4.39 11.11 0.67
C VAL A 135 4.52 9.61 0.85
N PHE A 136 3.43 8.98 1.27
CA PHE A 136 3.34 7.53 1.41
C PHE A 136 2.31 6.98 0.43
N GLU A 137 2.65 5.88 -0.22
CA GLU A 137 1.76 5.07 -1.05
C GLU A 137 1.23 3.91 -0.20
N VAL A 138 -0.09 3.82 -0.03
CA VAL A 138 -0.75 2.62 0.50
C VAL A 138 -1.26 1.81 -0.68
N TYR A 139 -0.91 0.53 -0.71
CA TYR A 139 -1.24 -0.38 -1.80
C TYR A 139 -1.46 -1.80 -1.31
N HIS A 140 -2.11 -2.62 -2.13
CA HIS A 140 -2.22 -4.05 -1.91
C HIS A 140 -1.76 -4.81 -3.15
N CYS A 141 -1.70 -6.14 -3.05
CA CYS A 141 -1.28 -7.01 -4.14
C CYS A 141 -2.44 -7.92 -4.51
N ASN A 142 -3.05 -7.69 -5.68
CA ASN A 142 -4.11 -8.57 -6.19
C ASN A 142 -3.57 -9.95 -6.58
N LEU A 143 -2.36 -9.94 -7.16
CA LEU A 143 -1.70 -11.13 -7.63
C LEU A 143 -0.25 -11.14 -7.15
N TRP A 144 0.22 -12.35 -6.87
CA TRP A 144 1.62 -12.61 -6.58
C TRP A 144 2.17 -13.52 -7.66
N GLN A 145 3.08 -12.99 -8.47
CA GLN A 145 3.73 -13.76 -9.50
C GLN A 145 4.82 -14.64 -8.88
N GLU A 146 4.68 -15.96 -9.09
CA GLU A 146 5.55 -16.96 -8.51
C GLU A 146 6.75 -17.23 -9.42
N THR A 147 7.96 -17.16 -8.86
CA THR A 147 9.21 -17.50 -9.55
C THR A 147 10.03 -18.43 -8.68
N VAL A 148 10.49 -19.56 -9.24
CA VAL A 148 11.30 -20.54 -8.51
C VAL A 148 12.75 -20.42 -8.92
N ALA A 149 13.63 -20.18 -7.95
CA ALA A 149 15.07 -20.22 -8.16
C ALA A 149 15.57 -21.67 -7.98
N ILE A 150 15.95 -22.31 -9.09
CA ILE A 150 16.51 -23.67 -9.10
C ILE A 150 17.95 -23.62 -9.60
N GLU A 151 18.86 -24.18 -8.81
CA GLU A 151 20.24 -24.40 -9.22
C GLU A 151 20.39 -25.77 -9.85
N PHE A 152 20.74 -25.80 -11.14
CA PHE A 152 21.09 -27.00 -11.88
C PHE A 152 22.60 -27.22 -11.89
N THR A 153 23.04 -28.36 -11.37
CA THR A 153 24.42 -28.83 -11.44
C THR A 153 24.50 -30.00 -12.42
N HIS A 154 25.25 -29.85 -13.51
CA HIS A 154 25.50 -30.90 -14.49
C HIS A 154 26.93 -31.41 -14.38
N PHE A 155 27.06 -32.70 -14.09
CA PHE A 155 28.31 -33.44 -14.15
C PHE A 155 28.35 -34.26 -15.45
N ASP A 156 29.36 -34.00 -16.28
CA ASP A 156 29.66 -34.76 -17.49
C ASP A 156 30.86 -35.66 -17.21
N ALA A 157 30.59 -36.96 -17.03
CA ALA A 157 31.63 -37.96 -16.73
C ALA A 157 32.58 -38.20 -17.91
N VAL A 158 32.13 -37.96 -19.15
CA VAL A 158 32.97 -38.12 -20.36
C VAL A 158 34.01 -37.02 -20.45
N LYS A 159 33.62 -35.79 -20.10
CA LYS A 159 34.53 -34.63 -20.11
C LYS A 159 35.20 -34.37 -18.76
N GLY A 160 34.79 -35.07 -17.70
CA GLY A 160 35.25 -34.83 -16.33
C GLY A 160 34.95 -33.41 -15.84
N LYS A 161 33.87 -32.78 -16.30
CA LYS A 161 33.55 -31.37 -16.00
C LYS A 161 32.19 -31.23 -15.32
N THR A 162 32.15 -30.39 -14.29
CA THR A 162 30.92 -29.95 -13.64
C THR A 162 30.60 -28.52 -14.05
N LYS A 163 29.34 -28.22 -14.34
CA LYS A 163 28.86 -26.85 -14.52
C LYS A 163 27.61 -26.61 -13.70
N THR A 164 27.45 -25.40 -13.21
CA THR A 164 26.28 -24.95 -12.47
C THR A 164 25.52 -23.88 -13.25
N PHE A 165 24.22 -23.75 -12.98
CA PHE A 165 23.34 -22.76 -13.58
C PHE A 165 22.18 -22.45 -12.63
N LEU A 166 22.03 -21.20 -12.23
CA LEU A 166 20.87 -20.75 -11.46
C LEU A 166 19.79 -20.27 -12.43
N ALA A 167 18.63 -20.91 -12.39
CA ALA A 167 17.49 -20.60 -13.23
C ALA A 167 16.37 -19.98 -12.39
N HIS A 168 15.84 -18.85 -12.83
CA HIS A 168 14.59 -18.29 -12.32
C HIS A 168 13.46 -18.77 -13.22
N MET A 169 12.74 -19.80 -12.76
CA MET A 169 11.75 -20.52 -13.56
C MET A 169 10.34 -20.01 -13.28
N LEU A 170 9.61 -19.70 -14.36
CA LEU A 170 8.17 -19.47 -14.35
C LEU A 170 7.43 -20.74 -14.76
N ALA A 171 6.22 -20.92 -14.26
CA ALA A 171 5.41 -22.08 -14.61
C ALA A 171 5.11 -22.12 -16.12
N ASN A 172 5.25 -23.30 -16.72
CA ASN A 172 5.04 -23.58 -18.15
C ASN A 172 5.95 -22.81 -19.12
N VAL A 173 7.01 -22.15 -18.62
CA VAL A 173 8.00 -21.48 -19.47
C VAL A 173 9.27 -22.34 -19.53
N PRO A 174 9.62 -22.92 -20.69
CA PRO A 174 10.83 -23.72 -20.84
C PRO A 174 12.07 -22.83 -20.84
N ILE A 175 13.14 -23.30 -20.19
CA ILE A 175 14.46 -22.70 -20.21
C ILE A 175 15.44 -23.67 -20.85
N GLU A 176 16.18 -23.20 -21.84
CA GLU A 176 17.21 -23.99 -22.50
C GLU A 176 18.57 -23.76 -21.86
N TRP A 177 19.25 -24.85 -21.51
CA TRP A 177 20.62 -24.84 -21.05
C TRP A 177 21.44 -25.93 -21.74
N LYS A 178 22.22 -25.50 -22.74
CA LYS A 178 23.03 -26.37 -23.62
C LYS A 178 22.19 -27.39 -24.39
N SER A 179 22.12 -28.62 -23.88
CA SER A 179 21.40 -29.75 -24.49
C SER A 179 20.22 -30.20 -23.64
N PHE A 180 19.92 -29.44 -22.58
CA PHE A 180 18.82 -29.70 -21.67
C PHE A 180 17.79 -28.58 -21.79
N THR A 181 16.53 -28.97 -21.73
CA THR A 181 15.40 -28.04 -21.61
C THR A 181 14.72 -28.36 -20.29
N PHE A 182 14.60 -27.37 -19.42
CA PHE A 182 13.93 -27.51 -18.13
C PHE A 182 12.63 -26.70 -18.16
N THR A 183 11.55 -27.29 -17.69
CA THR A 183 10.26 -26.62 -17.58
C THR A 183 9.72 -26.86 -16.19
N LEU A 184 9.33 -25.78 -15.50
CA LEU A 184 8.56 -25.88 -14.27
C LEU A 184 7.10 -26.15 -14.65
N THR A 185 6.60 -27.35 -14.38
CA THR A 185 5.23 -27.73 -14.78
C THR A 185 4.17 -27.09 -13.89
N SER A 186 4.32 -27.22 -12.58
CA SER A 186 3.45 -26.58 -11.61
C SER A 186 4.19 -26.32 -10.30
N ILE A 187 3.66 -25.36 -9.56
CA ILE A 187 4.08 -25.03 -8.20
C ILE A 187 2.82 -24.89 -7.35
N THR A 188 2.90 -25.32 -6.10
CA THR A 188 1.83 -25.13 -5.11
C THR A 188 2.39 -24.34 -3.94
N VAL A 189 1.94 -23.10 -3.82
CA VAL A 189 2.32 -22.24 -2.69
C VAL A 189 1.31 -22.46 -1.56
N PRO A 190 1.77 -22.76 -0.34
CA PRO A 190 0.85 -22.86 0.80
C PRO A 190 0.18 -21.50 1.04
N PRO A 191 -1.08 -21.46 1.49
CA PRO A 191 -1.76 -20.20 1.76
C PRO A 191 -0.98 -19.40 2.81
N MET A 192 -0.49 -18.22 2.43
CA MET A 192 0.26 -17.33 3.31
C MET A 192 -0.62 -16.13 3.70
N PRO A 193 -0.90 -15.88 5.00
CA PRO A 193 -1.72 -14.75 5.45
C PRO A 193 -1.21 -13.37 5.00
N LEU A 194 0.10 -13.26 4.78
CA LEU A 194 0.78 -12.06 4.25
C LEU A 194 0.33 -11.66 2.83
N LEU A 195 -0.41 -12.51 2.12
CA LEU A 195 -0.87 -12.19 0.76
C LEU A 195 -2.12 -11.31 0.72
N HIS A 196 -2.81 -11.12 1.86
CA HIS A 196 -4.06 -10.35 1.94
C HIS A 196 -3.93 -9.07 2.80
N ILE A 197 -2.70 -8.61 3.03
CA ILE A 197 -2.44 -7.38 3.78
C ILE A 197 -2.04 -6.26 2.83
N SER A 198 -2.41 -5.04 3.19
CA SER A 198 -1.90 -3.84 2.52
C SER A 198 -0.47 -3.55 2.98
N PHE A 199 0.22 -2.76 2.19
CA PHE A 199 1.56 -2.27 2.43
C PHE A 199 1.53 -0.74 2.39
N ILE A 200 2.46 -0.13 3.11
CA ILE A 200 2.75 1.29 3.00
C ILE A 200 4.20 1.45 2.57
N SER A 201 4.46 2.35 1.63
CA SER A 201 5.82 2.66 1.17
C SER A 201 6.06 4.16 1.09
N ASP A 202 7.28 4.57 1.43
CA ASP A 202 7.80 5.93 1.21
C ASP A 202 8.59 6.05 -0.13
N GLY A 203 8.59 4.98 -0.94
CA GLY A 203 9.36 4.84 -2.17
C GLY A 203 10.71 4.13 -2.02
N ASN A 204 11.29 4.13 -0.82
CA ASN A 204 12.56 3.46 -0.51
C ASN A 204 12.37 2.24 0.40
N ASN A 205 11.45 2.34 1.36
CA ASN A 205 11.12 1.36 2.37
C ASN A 205 9.66 0.96 2.25
N THR A 206 9.35 -0.26 2.66
CA THR A 206 7.99 -0.80 2.68
C THR A 206 7.74 -1.44 4.03
N ALA A 207 6.58 -1.16 4.61
CA ALA A 207 6.10 -1.75 5.85
C ALA A 207 4.71 -2.36 5.66
N LEU A 208 4.31 -3.22 6.59
CA LEU A 208 2.96 -3.78 6.61
C LEU A 208 1.96 -2.72 7.07
N TRP A 209 0.86 -2.58 6.35
CA TRP A 209 -0.20 -1.64 6.67
C TRP A 209 -1.43 -2.36 7.22
N LYS A 210 -1.79 -2.06 8.47
CA LYS A 210 -2.95 -2.63 9.14
C LYS A 210 -4.22 -1.87 8.72
N ALA A 211 -5.29 -2.60 8.37
CA ALA A 211 -6.56 -2.01 7.96
C ALA A 211 -7.24 -1.12 9.03
N GLU A 212 -6.86 -1.26 10.29
CA GLU A 212 -7.31 -0.42 11.41
C GLU A 212 -6.70 0.99 11.37
N LEU A 213 -5.54 1.14 10.73
CA LEU A 213 -4.86 2.42 10.53
C LEU A 213 -5.55 3.12 9.36
N ARG A 214 -6.41 4.08 9.69
CA ARG A 214 -7.16 4.88 8.73
C ARG A 214 -6.59 6.29 8.74
N PRO A 215 -5.72 6.66 7.80
CA PRO A 215 -5.17 7.99 7.76
C PRO A 215 -6.27 8.95 7.32
N SER A 216 -6.27 10.14 7.92
CA SER A 216 -7.30 11.15 7.69
C SER A 216 -7.11 11.91 6.38
N LEU A 217 -5.90 11.96 5.84
CA LEU A 217 -5.62 12.52 4.53
C LEU A 217 -5.55 11.42 3.47
N ARG A 218 -6.40 11.44 2.45
CA ARG A 218 -6.36 10.46 1.35
C ARG A 218 -6.42 11.13 -0.01
N CYS A 219 -5.48 10.73 -0.87
CA CYS A 219 -5.25 11.36 -2.15
C CYS A 219 -5.24 10.29 -3.26
N ASN A 220 -5.76 10.62 -4.43
CA ASN A 220 -5.82 9.68 -5.56
C ASN A 220 -4.45 9.50 -6.24
N ASP A 221 -3.57 10.50 -6.13
CA ASP A 221 -2.25 10.49 -6.74
C ASP A 221 -1.20 11.20 -5.86
N GLU A 222 0.07 10.92 -6.15
CA GLU A 222 1.23 11.46 -5.43
C GLU A 222 1.32 13.00 -5.52
N THR A 223 0.92 13.58 -6.65
CA THR A 223 0.99 15.03 -6.87
C THR A 223 -0.07 15.77 -6.04
N ALA A 224 -1.25 15.17 -5.88
CA ALA A 224 -2.31 15.63 -5.02
C ALA A 224 -1.87 15.59 -3.55
N ALA A 225 -1.23 14.50 -3.12
CA ALA A 225 -0.64 14.39 -1.78
C ALA A 225 0.43 15.46 -1.52
N THR A 226 1.31 15.68 -2.49
CA THR A 226 2.36 16.71 -2.40
C THR A 226 1.77 18.11 -2.23
N LYS A 227 0.72 18.42 -3.01
CA LYS A 227 0.02 19.72 -2.99
C LYS A 227 -1.08 19.82 -1.92
N LEU A 228 -1.29 18.78 -1.11
CA LEU A 228 -2.37 18.67 -0.10
C LEU A 228 -3.78 18.90 -0.67
N ARG A 229 -4.01 18.48 -1.92
CA ARG A 229 -5.32 18.54 -2.60
C ARG A 229 -6.03 17.20 -2.46
N CYS A 230 -6.36 16.86 -1.23
CA CYS A 230 -6.81 15.53 -0.85
C CYS A 230 -8.14 15.59 -0.13
N GLU A 231 -8.84 14.46 -0.12
CA GLU A 231 -10.01 14.29 0.71
C GLU A 231 -9.57 14.13 2.18
N VAL A 232 -10.34 14.75 3.08
CA VAL A 232 -10.15 14.60 4.52
C VAL A 232 -11.28 13.75 5.09
N ILE A 233 -10.89 12.64 5.70
CA ILE A 233 -11.76 11.67 6.36
C ILE A 233 -11.31 11.60 7.83
N GLU A 234 -11.81 12.54 8.61
CA GLU A 234 -11.52 12.64 10.03
C GLU A 234 -12.41 11.75 10.90
N ASP A 235 -11.82 11.25 11.99
CA ASP A 235 -12.53 10.58 13.09
C ASP A 235 -12.40 11.48 14.33
N CYS A 236 -13.21 12.54 14.35
CA CYS A 236 -13.20 13.56 15.39
C CYS A 236 -14.57 13.67 16.06
N THR A 237 -14.57 13.80 17.38
CA THR A 237 -15.75 14.15 18.17
C THR A 237 -15.63 15.59 18.65
N CYS A 238 -16.55 16.45 18.21
CA CYS A 238 -16.58 17.87 18.56
C CYS A 238 -17.70 18.22 19.53
N TYR A 239 -17.37 19.04 20.52
CA TYR A 239 -18.28 19.62 21.48
C TYR A 239 -18.28 21.14 21.32
N PRO A 240 -19.16 21.69 20.47
CA PRO A 240 -19.29 23.12 20.35
C PRO A 240 -19.88 23.71 21.63
N ALA A 241 -19.17 24.68 22.21
CA ALA A 241 -19.62 25.52 23.31
C ALA A 241 -20.08 26.89 22.75
N GLU A 242 -20.56 27.79 23.61
CA GLU A 242 -21.12 29.09 23.19
C GLU A 242 -20.19 29.93 22.29
N THR A 243 -18.87 29.81 22.46
CA THR A 243 -17.88 30.61 21.70
C THR A 243 -16.79 29.81 21.00
N GLN A 244 -16.61 28.52 21.33
CA GLN A 244 -15.48 27.71 20.87
C GLN A 244 -15.91 26.29 20.50
N ALA A 245 -15.18 25.66 19.58
CA ALA A 245 -15.41 24.27 19.19
C ALA A 245 -14.29 23.36 19.70
N ASN A 246 -14.56 22.59 20.75
CA ASN A 246 -13.59 21.66 21.30
C ASN A 246 -13.71 20.29 20.61
N CYS A 247 -12.80 19.98 19.69
CA CYS A 247 -12.75 18.68 19.04
C CYS A 247 -11.64 17.79 19.58
N LYS A 248 -11.96 16.51 19.72
CA LYS A 248 -11.00 15.44 20.00
C LYS A 248 -10.92 14.54 18.79
N CYS A 249 -9.77 14.52 18.14
CA CYS A 249 -9.50 13.72 16.96
C CYS A 249 -8.59 12.55 17.30
N ARG A 250 -8.74 11.44 16.58
CA ARG A 250 -7.79 10.33 16.68
C ARG A 250 -6.52 10.67 15.91
N ASP A 251 -5.42 10.84 16.63
CA ASP A 251 -4.12 11.06 16.01
C ASP A 251 -3.48 9.74 15.57
N LEU A 252 -2.92 9.76 14.36
CA LEU A 252 -2.21 8.65 13.77
C LEU A 252 -0.92 9.18 13.15
N SER A 253 0.22 8.85 13.75
CA SER A 253 1.52 9.23 13.21
C SER A 253 2.04 8.11 12.32
N ILE A 254 2.08 8.36 11.01
CA ILE A 254 2.50 7.39 10.00
C ILE A 254 4.02 7.16 10.09
N SER A 255 4.78 8.23 10.33
CA SER A 255 6.24 8.17 10.42
C SER A 255 6.77 7.36 11.60
N ASN A 256 5.93 7.03 12.58
CA ASN A 256 6.27 6.21 13.75
C ASN A 256 5.75 4.77 13.65
N VAL A 257 5.07 4.40 12.56
CA VAL A 257 4.63 3.01 12.33
C VAL A 257 5.85 2.21 11.86
N GLN A 258 6.57 1.65 12.83
CA GLN A 258 7.71 0.75 12.62
C GLN A 258 7.28 -0.70 12.76
#